data_AF-Q5BVR0-F1
#
_entry.id   AF-Q5BVR0-F1
#
_cell.length_a   1.000
_cell.length_b   1.000
_cell.length_c   1.000
_cell.angle_alpha   90.00
_cell.angle_beta   90.00
_cell.angle_gamma   90.00
#
_symmetry.space_group_name_H-M   'P 1'
#
loop_
_entity.id
_entity.type
_entity.pdbx_description
1 polymer ?
#
loop_
_entity_poly.entity_id
_entity_poly.type
_entity_poly.pdbx_seq_one_letter_code
_entity_poly.pdbx_strand_id
1 'polypeptide(L)'
;QEHPTKLAIGISGGFDFPQDMYTVTEHWSLVRLPQGDSCDIPNPEPGLAQDDISHLRFLELPNRLAMSIALIQRAESALLAEERASAVKAWEDDNICLISSYAMNLVQIDNSVRIPPSGWKCARCDLRDNLWMNLTDGTILCGRKFWDGSGGNNHAVEHYEKTKYPLAVKLGTITPKGGEVYSYPEDSMVTDPKLAEHLAHFGIDIMLMQKTEKTMAELEVDANERLGEWLTLQNLI
;
A
#
# COMPACT_ATOMS: atom_id res chain seq x y z
N GLN A 1 -21.22 -32.23 -4.07
CA GLN A 1 -20.11 -31.32 -4.39
C GLN A 1 -20.62 -29.92 -4.07
N GLU A 2 -20.01 -29.27 -3.08
CA GLU A 2 -20.31 -27.86 -2.78
C GLU A 2 -19.77 -27.01 -3.92
N HIS A 3 -20.57 -26.06 -4.38
CA HIS A 3 -20.15 -25.09 -5.40
C HIS A 3 -19.22 -24.05 -4.77
N PRO A 4 -18.14 -23.63 -5.46
CA PRO A 4 -17.20 -22.65 -4.92
C PRO A 4 -17.93 -21.34 -4.61
N THR A 5 -17.72 -20.83 -3.39
CA THR A 5 -18.39 -19.63 -2.85
C THR A 5 -17.43 -18.45 -2.69
N LYS A 6 -16.13 -18.64 -2.95
CA LYS A 6 -15.09 -17.62 -2.81
C LYS A 6 -14.16 -17.62 -4.01
N LEU A 7 -13.88 -16.44 -4.55
CA LEU A 7 -12.82 -16.19 -5.54
C LEU A 7 -11.51 -15.93 -4.80
N ALA A 8 -10.94 -16.97 -4.18
CA ALA A 8 -9.67 -16.87 -3.49
C ALA A 8 -8.83 -18.12 -3.77
N ILE A 9 -7.55 -17.93 -4.04
CA ILE A 9 -6.61 -19.00 -4.34
C ILE A 9 -6.02 -19.50 -3.01
N GLY A 10 -6.08 -20.82 -2.76
CA GLY A 10 -5.37 -21.45 -1.64
C GLY A 10 -6.03 -21.33 -0.24
N ILE A 11 -7.30 -20.92 -0.15
CA ILE A 11 -8.07 -20.97 1.11
C ILE A 11 -9.24 -21.95 1.03
N SER A 12 -9.70 -22.41 2.20
CA SER A 12 -10.91 -23.22 2.35
C SER A 12 -12.12 -22.54 1.67
N GLY A 13 -12.63 -23.16 0.59
CA GLY A 13 -13.77 -22.70 -0.21
C GLY A 13 -13.45 -21.96 -1.51
N GLY A 14 -12.16 -21.91 -1.90
CA GLY A 14 -11.64 -21.26 -3.11
C GLY A 14 -11.65 -22.12 -4.40
N PHE A 15 -11.26 -21.50 -5.52
CA PHE A 15 -11.09 -22.19 -6.82
C PHE A 15 -9.75 -22.92 -6.87
N ASP A 16 -9.77 -24.24 -7.06
CA ASP A 16 -8.59 -25.03 -7.45
C ASP A 16 -8.44 -24.97 -8.97
N PHE A 17 -7.55 -24.11 -9.46
CA PHE A 17 -7.06 -24.25 -10.83
C PHE A 17 -5.94 -25.30 -10.85
N PRO A 18 -5.89 -26.19 -11.87
CA PRO A 18 -4.63 -26.82 -12.19
C PRO A 18 -3.64 -25.69 -12.44
N GLN A 19 -2.60 -25.61 -11.59
CA GLN A 19 -1.53 -24.63 -11.73
C GLN A 19 -0.88 -24.86 -13.10
N ASP A 20 -1.32 -24.13 -14.11
CA ASP A 20 -0.52 -23.93 -15.30
C ASP A 20 0.69 -23.12 -14.82
N MET A 21 1.74 -23.83 -14.40
CA MET A 21 3.01 -23.26 -13.96
C MET A 21 3.71 -22.69 -15.20
N TYR A 22 3.30 -21.51 -15.63
CA TYR A 22 4.06 -20.76 -16.61
C TYR A 22 5.14 -19.96 -15.89
N THR A 23 6.36 -20.02 -16.41
CA THR A 23 7.46 -19.15 -15.99
C THR A 23 7.48 -17.97 -16.93
N VAL A 24 7.31 -16.75 -16.41
CA VAL A 24 7.50 -15.54 -17.21
C VAL A 24 8.97 -15.18 -17.19
N THR A 25 9.60 -15.18 -18.35
CA THR A 25 10.98 -14.73 -18.54
C THR A 25 11.00 -13.54 -19.47
N GLU A 26 11.41 -12.39 -18.95
CA GLU A 26 11.60 -11.19 -19.76
C GLU A 26 13.00 -11.18 -20.39
N HIS A 27 13.05 -10.86 -21.67
CA HIS A 27 14.29 -10.70 -22.43
C HIS A 27 14.31 -9.30 -23.05
N TRP A 28 15.37 -8.54 -22.75
CA TRP A 28 15.52 -7.18 -23.24
C TRP A 28 16.63 -7.11 -24.29
N SER A 29 16.42 -6.30 -25.32
CA SER A 29 17.43 -6.07 -26.36
C SER A 29 17.40 -4.63 -26.82
N LEU A 30 18.58 -4.02 -26.94
CA LEU A 30 18.77 -2.71 -27.53
C LEU A 30 19.03 -2.89 -29.03
N VAL A 31 18.11 -2.39 -29.86
CA VAL A 31 18.19 -2.54 -31.33
C VAL A 31 18.45 -1.19 -32.00
N ARG A 32 19.44 -1.13 -32.89
CA ARG A 32 19.72 0.04 -33.73
C ARG A 32 19.08 -0.13 -35.10
N LEU A 33 18.14 0.76 -35.43
CA LEU A 33 17.49 0.80 -36.74
C LEU A 33 18.14 1.85 -37.67
N PRO A 34 18.13 1.61 -39.01
CA PRO A 34 17.55 0.46 -39.70
C PRO A 34 18.48 -0.76 -39.83
N GLN A 35 19.73 -0.67 -39.38
CA GLN A 35 20.75 -1.73 -39.59
C GLN A 35 20.36 -3.06 -38.95
N GLY A 36 19.58 -3.04 -37.88
CA GLY A 36 19.13 -4.24 -37.17
C GLY A 36 20.15 -4.79 -36.18
N ASP A 37 21.26 -4.08 -35.94
CA ASP A 37 22.24 -4.46 -34.92
C ASP A 37 21.56 -4.49 -33.55
N SER A 38 21.69 -5.59 -32.81
CA SER A 38 21.09 -5.77 -31.49
C SER A 38 22.13 -6.10 -30.43
N CYS A 39 21.86 -5.70 -29.19
CA CYS A 39 22.66 -6.01 -28.02
C CYS A 39 21.73 -6.45 -26.89
N ASP A 40 21.96 -7.65 -26.36
CA ASP A 40 21.16 -8.18 -25.27
C ASP A 40 21.39 -7.38 -23.99
N ILE A 41 20.29 -7.04 -23.33
CA ILE A 41 20.26 -6.26 -22.10
C ILE A 41 19.85 -7.20 -20.96
N PRO A 42 20.69 -7.39 -19.93
CA PRO A 42 20.35 -8.19 -18.76
C PRO A 42 19.17 -7.63 -18.00
N ASN A 43 18.48 -8.50 -17.28
CA ASN A 43 17.48 -8.07 -16.31
C ASN A 43 18.17 -7.39 -15.10
N PRO A 44 17.57 -6.33 -14.54
CA PRO A 44 18.03 -5.77 -13.27
C PRO A 44 17.80 -6.77 -12.14
N GLU A 45 18.64 -6.69 -11.11
CA GLU A 45 18.37 -7.43 -9.88
C GLU A 45 17.12 -6.84 -9.17
N PRO A 46 16.23 -7.69 -8.62
CA PRO A 46 15.06 -7.23 -7.88
C PRO A 46 15.45 -6.41 -6.65
N GLY A 47 14.65 -5.39 -6.31
CA GLY A 47 14.79 -4.61 -5.08
C GLY A 47 15.90 -3.55 -5.06
N LEU A 48 16.61 -3.35 -6.17
CA LEU A 48 17.55 -2.23 -6.33
C LEU A 48 16.84 -0.91 -6.65
N ALA A 49 17.50 0.21 -6.36
CA ALA A 49 16.98 1.55 -6.63
C ALA A 49 16.77 1.79 -8.13
N GLN A 50 15.85 2.71 -8.48
CA GLN A 50 15.51 3.02 -9.89
C GLN A 50 16.70 3.54 -10.70
N ASP A 51 17.63 4.24 -10.05
CA ASP A 51 18.84 4.79 -10.65
C ASP A 51 20.02 3.80 -10.66
N ASP A 52 19.84 2.58 -10.15
CA ASP A 52 20.86 1.54 -10.21
C ASP A 52 21.04 1.02 -11.64
N ILE A 53 22.29 1.07 -12.11
CA ILE A 53 22.71 0.61 -13.45
C ILE A 53 23.78 -0.50 -13.36
N SER A 54 23.91 -1.14 -12.19
CA SER A 54 24.97 -2.12 -11.92
C SER A 54 24.97 -3.27 -12.93
N HIS A 55 23.78 -3.76 -13.29
CA HIS A 55 23.56 -4.84 -14.26
C HIS A 55 23.91 -4.48 -15.70
N LEU A 56 24.08 -3.18 -16.01
CA LEU A 56 24.46 -2.70 -17.34
C LEU A 56 25.94 -2.33 -17.46
N ARG A 57 26.68 -2.34 -16.34
CA ARG A 57 28.04 -1.77 -16.28
C ARG A 57 29.02 -2.43 -17.24
N PHE A 58 28.87 -3.73 -17.48
CA PHE A 58 29.76 -4.50 -18.36
C PHE A 58 29.54 -4.24 -19.85
N LEU A 59 28.42 -3.60 -20.23
CA LEU A 59 28.12 -3.24 -21.62
C LEU A 59 28.81 -1.93 -22.06
N GLU A 60 29.47 -1.22 -21.12
CA GLU A 60 30.20 0.02 -21.39
C GLU A 60 29.34 1.10 -22.11
N LEU A 61 28.04 1.10 -21.85
CA LEU A 61 27.10 2.03 -22.47
C LEU A 61 27.30 3.47 -21.96
N PRO A 62 27.04 4.50 -22.79
CA PRO A 62 26.97 5.87 -22.31
C PRO A 62 25.99 5.99 -21.15
N ASN A 63 26.37 6.73 -20.11
CA ASN A 63 25.62 6.80 -18.85
C ASN A 63 24.13 7.17 -19.05
N ARG A 64 23.84 8.14 -19.94
CA ARG A 64 22.45 8.50 -20.29
C ARG A 64 21.65 7.33 -20.84
N LEU A 65 22.25 6.51 -21.71
CA LEU A 65 21.58 5.36 -22.31
C LEU A 65 21.36 4.25 -21.27
N ALA A 66 22.37 3.97 -20.43
CA ALA A 66 22.24 3.00 -19.35
C ALA A 66 21.12 3.40 -18.36
N MET A 67 21.05 4.68 -17.97
CA MET A 67 19.96 5.19 -17.14
C MET A 67 18.60 5.05 -17.83
N SER A 68 18.48 5.40 -19.11
CA SER A 68 17.21 5.24 -19.84
C SER A 68 16.76 3.78 -19.89
N ILE A 69 17.67 2.85 -20.14
CA ILE A 69 17.38 1.41 -20.13
C ILE A 69 16.91 0.97 -18.74
N ALA A 70 17.66 1.31 -17.69
CA ALA A 70 17.32 0.96 -16.30
C ALA A 70 15.96 1.50 -15.86
N LEU A 71 15.61 2.73 -16.27
CA LEU A 71 14.31 3.33 -16.01
C LEU A 71 13.18 2.62 -16.75
N ILE A 72 13.40 2.18 -17.99
CA ILE A 72 12.41 1.43 -18.77
C ILE A 72 12.20 0.03 -18.19
N GLN A 73 13.28 -0.69 -17.86
CA GLN A 73 13.20 -2.04 -17.29
C GLN A 73 12.51 -2.07 -15.92
N ARG A 74 12.56 -0.96 -15.19
CA ARG A 74 11.89 -0.82 -13.88
C ARG A 74 10.61 0.00 -13.96
N ALA A 75 10.21 0.44 -15.15
CA ALA A 75 8.93 1.09 -15.34
C ALA A 75 7.83 0.05 -15.19
N GLU A 76 6.86 0.34 -14.34
CA GLU A 76 5.65 -0.44 -14.27
C GLU A 76 4.90 -0.30 -15.60
N SER A 77 4.61 -1.43 -16.25
CA SER A 77 3.84 -1.40 -17.49
C SER A 77 2.42 -0.92 -17.20
N ALA A 78 1.82 -0.18 -18.13
CA ALA A 78 0.43 0.28 -17.97
C ALA A 78 -0.55 -0.88 -17.75
N LEU A 79 -0.24 -2.06 -18.30
CA LEU A 79 -1.01 -3.28 -18.12
C LEU A 79 -0.92 -3.76 -16.66
N LEU A 80 0.29 -3.89 -16.11
CA LEU A 80 0.50 -4.34 -14.73
C LEU A 80 -0.10 -3.37 -13.72
N ALA A 81 0.03 -2.06 -13.98
CA ALA A 81 -0.59 -1.03 -13.14
C ALA A 81 -2.13 -1.16 -13.14
N GLU A 82 -2.75 -1.43 -14.29
CA GLU A 82 -4.20 -1.64 -14.40
C GLU A 82 -4.64 -2.96 -13.75
N GLU A 83 -3.86 -4.03 -13.89
CA GLU A 83 -4.11 -5.31 -13.24
C GLU A 83 -4.09 -5.18 -11.72
N ARG A 84 -3.08 -4.48 -11.17
CA ARG A 84 -3.02 -4.14 -9.74
C ARG A 84 -4.19 -3.29 -9.29
N ALA A 85 -4.50 -2.23 -10.02
CA ALA A 85 -5.64 -1.37 -9.70
C ALA A 85 -6.96 -2.16 -9.70
N SER A 86 -7.12 -3.10 -10.63
CA SER A 86 -8.26 -4.00 -10.71
C SER A 86 -8.30 -4.99 -9.54
N ALA A 87 -7.16 -5.55 -9.14
CA ALA A 87 -7.04 -6.43 -7.98
C ALA A 87 -7.36 -5.71 -6.66
N VAL A 88 -6.86 -4.49 -6.48
CA VAL A 88 -7.19 -3.63 -5.33
C VAL A 88 -8.69 -3.35 -5.31
N LYS A 89 -9.28 -2.98 -6.45
CA LYS A 89 -10.72 -2.72 -6.53
C LYS A 89 -11.56 -3.95 -6.20
N ALA A 90 -11.19 -5.12 -6.73
CA ALA A 90 -11.89 -6.37 -6.41
C ALA A 90 -11.81 -6.68 -4.91
N TRP A 91 -10.64 -6.45 -4.30
CA TRP A 91 -10.47 -6.60 -2.86
C TRP A 91 -11.36 -5.62 -2.07
N GLU A 92 -11.46 -4.36 -2.49
CA GLU A 92 -12.33 -3.35 -1.86
C GLU A 92 -13.82 -3.72 -2.00
N ASP A 93 -14.24 -4.21 -3.15
CA ASP A 93 -15.62 -4.67 -3.41
C ASP A 93 -16.00 -5.86 -2.52
N ASP A 94 -15.05 -6.75 -2.22
CA ASP A 94 -15.25 -7.87 -1.30
C ASP A 94 -15.14 -7.48 0.19
N ASN A 95 -14.44 -6.39 0.50
CA ASN A 95 -14.17 -5.90 1.86
C ASN A 95 -14.86 -4.55 2.13
N ILE A 96 -16.16 -4.48 1.88
CA ILE A 96 -16.95 -3.26 2.04
C ILE A 96 -16.84 -2.73 3.48
N CYS A 97 -16.33 -1.51 3.61
CA CYS A 97 -16.23 -0.80 4.88
C CYS A 97 -17.60 -0.21 5.27
N LEU A 98 -18.19 -0.76 6.34
CA LEU A 98 -19.45 -0.26 6.87
C LEU A 98 -19.29 1.15 7.46
N ILE A 99 -20.37 1.94 7.42
CA ILE A 99 -20.39 3.24 8.11
C ILE A 99 -20.24 2.99 9.61
N SER A 100 -19.25 3.65 10.23
CA SER A 100 -19.05 3.50 11.67
C SER A 100 -20.24 4.04 12.46
N SER A 101 -20.65 3.29 13.47
CA SER A 101 -21.64 3.74 14.47
C SER A 101 -21.19 4.99 15.24
N TYR A 102 -19.90 5.31 15.24
CA TYR A 102 -19.31 6.44 15.95
C TYR A 102 -19.16 7.70 15.08
N ALA A 103 -19.22 7.59 13.75
CA ALA A 103 -18.91 8.68 12.83
C ALA A 103 -19.84 9.90 13.00
N MET A 104 -21.16 9.68 13.09
CA MET A 104 -22.12 10.78 13.05
C MET A 104 -22.11 11.67 14.30
N ASN A 105 -21.75 11.09 15.44
CA ASN A 105 -21.79 11.72 16.76
C ASN A 105 -20.40 11.76 17.40
N LEU A 106 -19.34 11.71 16.60
CA LEU A 106 -17.97 11.77 17.11
C LEU A 106 -17.77 13.13 17.80
N VAL A 107 -17.39 13.09 19.07
CA VAL A 107 -17.06 14.31 19.83
C VAL A 107 -15.59 14.59 19.63
N GLN A 108 -15.26 15.73 19.02
CA GLN A 108 -13.88 16.19 18.91
C GLN A 108 -13.59 17.19 20.03
N ILE A 109 -12.49 16.98 20.76
CA ILE A 109 -12.11 17.87 21.87
C ILE A 109 -11.41 19.11 21.34
N ASP A 110 -11.72 20.27 21.93
CA ASP A 110 -10.99 21.50 21.67
C ASP A 110 -9.77 21.58 22.59
N ASN A 111 -8.64 21.09 22.08
CA ASN A 111 -7.34 21.09 22.75
C ASN A 111 -6.30 21.95 22.02
N SER A 112 -6.74 22.83 21.11
CA SER A 112 -5.88 23.70 20.28
C SER A 112 -4.87 22.96 19.38
N VAL A 113 -5.01 21.65 19.18
CA VAL A 113 -4.14 20.87 18.28
C VAL A 113 -4.38 21.30 16.82
N ARG A 114 -3.28 21.49 16.09
CA ARG A 114 -3.27 21.73 14.65
C ARG A 114 -2.26 20.81 13.99
N ILE A 115 -2.67 20.18 12.90
CA ILE A 115 -1.90 19.13 12.27
C ILE A 115 -1.29 19.68 10.98
N PRO A 116 0.03 19.63 10.81
CA PRO A 116 0.66 20.08 9.57
C PRO A 116 0.26 19.17 8.40
N PRO A 117 0.37 19.64 7.15
CA PRO A 117 0.02 18.82 5.97
C PRO A 117 1.00 17.68 5.69
N SER A 118 2.17 17.66 6.34
CA SER A 118 3.20 16.63 6.17
C SER A 118 4.20 16.64 7.33
N GLY A 119 5.18 15.72 7.28
CA GLY A 119 6.28 15.68 8.25
C GLY A 119 5.90 15.09 9.61
N TRP A 120 4.80 14.32 9.66
CA TRP A 120 4.30 13.71 10.88
C TRP A 120 5.30 12.74 11.50
N LYS A 121 5.13 12.54 12.80
CA LYS A 121 5.92 11.62 13.61
C LYS A 121 5.02 11.09 14.71
N CYS A 122 5.18 9.82 15.07
CA CYS A 122 4.52 9.25 16.23
C CYS A 122 4.85 10.07 17.49
N ALA A 123 3.85 10.38 18.31
CA ALA A 123 4.06 11.14 19.54
C ALA A 123 4.85 10.37 20.63
N ARG A 124 5.06 9.06 20.47
CA ARG A 124 5.69 8.17 21.47
C ARG A 124 6.95 7.45 20.98
N CYS A 125 7.30 7.53 19.70
CA CYS A 125 8.54 6.93 19.16
C CYS A 125 9.02 7.66 17.89
N ASP A 126 10.05 7.14 17.24
CA ASP A 126 10.67 7.77 16.08
C ASP A 126 10.07 7.43 14.71
N LEU A 127 9.00 6.62 14.68
CA LEU A 127 8.32 6.24 13.44
C LEU A 127 7.68 7.45 12.75
N ARG A 128 7.81 7.48 11.43
CA ARG A 128 7.32 8.55 10.53
C ARG A 128 6.34 8.05 9.47
N ASP A 129 6.11 6.75 9.47
CA ASP A 129 5.27 5.97 8.57
C ASP A 129 4.25 5.16 9.39
N ASN A 130 3.20 4.69 8.72
CA ASN A 130 2.11 3.93 9.35
C ASN A 130 1.53 4.69 10.57
N LEU A 131 1.27 5.98 10.36
CA LEU A 131 0.79 6.89 11.38
C LEU A 131 -0.72 7.05 11.30
N TRP A 132 -1.36 6.91 12.47
CA TRP A 132 -2.79 7.01 12.67
C TRP A 132 -3.07 8.22 13.55
N MET A 133 -3.92 9.12 13.07
CA MET A 133 -4.38 10.27 13.83
C MET A 133 -5.75 9.96 14.42
N ASN A 134 -5.86 10.04 15.75
CA ASN A 134 -7.15 9.87 16.41
C ASN A 134 -8.06 11.06 16.12
N LEU A 135 -9.28 10.81 15.63
CA LEU A 135 -10.21 11.86 15.20
C LEU A 135 -10.88 12.59 16.37
N THR A 136 -10.76 12.10 17.61
CA THR A 136 -11.29 12.79 18.80
C THR A 136 -10.34 13.88 19.30
N ASP A 137 -9.05 13.60 19.39
CA ASP A 137 -8.07 14.47 20.05
C ASP A 137 -6.89 14.94 19.17
N GLY A 138 -6.77 14.42 17.95
CA GLY A 138 -5.73 14.78 17.01
C GLY A 138 -4.36 14.14 17.32
N THR A 139 -4.28 13.23 18.28
CA THR A 139 -3.01 12.57 18.62
C THR A 139 -2.56 11.67 17.47
N ILE A 140 -1.31 11.85 17.02
CA ILE A 140 -0.69 11.04 15.95
C ILE A 140 0.18 9.93 16.57
N LEU A 141 -0.13 8.67 16.26
CA LEU A 141 0.54 7.51 16.84
C LEU A 141 0.75 6.42 15.78
N CYS A 142 1.83 5.64 15.93
CA CYS A 142 2.11 4.55 15.01
C CYS A 142 1.13 3.38 15.18
N GLY A 143 0.88 2.67 14.08
CA GLY A 143 -0.01 1.52 13.99
C GLY A 143 0.45 0.28 14.77
N ARG A 144 -0.21 -0.84 14.48
CA ARG A 144 0.02 -2.12 15.15
C ARG A 144 1.38 -2.73 14.76
N LYS A 145 1.99 -3.46 15.69
CA LYS A 145 3.19 -4.27 15.46
C LYS A 145 2.81 -5.60 14.81
N PHE A 146 3.51 -5.97 13.75
CA PHE A 146 3.36 -7.29 13.12
C PHE A 146 4.25 -8.34 13.79
N TRP A 147 3.90 -9.62 13.58
CA TRP A 147 4.58 -10.76 14.21
C TRP A 147 6.04 -10.92 13.78
N ASP A 148 6.36 -10.47 12.56
CA ASP A 148 7.70 -10.48 11.96
C ASP A 148 8.59 -9.32 12.46
N GLY A 149 8.06 -8.47 13.35
CA GLY A 149 8.74 -7.32 13.91
C GLY A 149 8.61 -6.04 13.08
N SER A 150 7.94 -6.08 11.92
CA SER A 150 7.64 -4.92 11.09
C SER A 150 6.36 -4.18 11.56
N GLY A 151 5.98 -3.11 10.88
CA GLY A 151 4.80 -2.31 11.19
C GLY A 151 5.08 -1.19 12.21
N GLY A 152 4.20 -1.01 13.18
CA GLY A 152 4.33 0.00 14.24
C GLY A 152 4.67 -0.57 15.62
N ASN A 153 4.49 0.25 16.65
CA ASN A 153 4.74 -0.10 18.06
C ASN A 153 3.47 -0.13 18.92
N ASN A 154 2.29 -0.35 18.32
CA ASN A 154 0.99 -0.42 19.01
C ASN A 154 0.52 0.86 19.71
N HIS A 155 1.23 1.98 19.60
CA HIS A 155 0.89 3.18 20.35
C HIS A 155 -0.53 3.70 20.09
N ALA A 156 -1.05 3.59 18.87
CA ALA A 156 -2.40 4.04 18.55
C ALA A 156 -3.48 3.18 19.23
N VAL A 157 -3.32 1.85 19.27
CA VAL A 157 -4.25 0.96 19.99
C VAL A 157 -4.15 1.14 21.51
N GLU A 158 -2.94 1.30 22.05
CA GLU A 158 -2.76 1.60 23.48
C GLU A 158 -3.38 2.95 23.90
N HIS A 159 -3.43 3.91 22.98
CA HIS A 159 -4.08 5.19 23.21
C HIS A 159 -5.59 5.04 23.26
N TYR A 160 -6.17 4.27 22.34
CA TYR A 160 -7.58 3.89 22.42
C TYR A 160 -7.88 3.15 23.72
N GLU A 161 -7.05 2.19 24.15
CA GLU A 161 -7.27 1.45 25.39
C GLU A 161 -7.42 2.36 26.61
N LYS A 162 -6.66 3.47 26.66
CA LYS A 162 -6.65 4.46 27.73
C LYS A 162 -7.78 5.50 27.63
N THR A 163 -8.09 5.97 26.42
CA THR A 163 -9.00 7.10 26.19
C THR A 163 -10.41 6.70 25.77
N LYS A 164 -10.53 5.52 25.15
CA LYS A 164 -11.72 5.02 24.45
C LYS A 164 -12.16 5.89 23.27
N TYR A 165 -11.24 6.67 22.69
CA TYR A 165 -11.52 7.47 21.49
C TYR A 165 -11.58 6.59 20.24
N PRO A 166 -12.74 6.48 19.58
CA PRO A 166 -13.07 5.29 18.79
C PRO A 166 -12.44 5.24 17.40
N LEU A 167 -12.26 6.40 16.76
CA LEU A 167 -11.89 6.49 15.34
C LEU A 167 -10.50 7.07 15.15
N ALA A 168 -9.73 6.49 14.23
CA ALA A 168 -8.47 7.03 13.77
C ALA A 168 -8.36 6.93 12.25
N VAL A 169 -7.75 7.94 11.62
CA VAL A 169 -7.48 7.98 10.19
C VAL A 169 -5.99 7.73 9.92
N LYS A 170 -5.67 6.93 8.91
CA LYS A 170 -4.28 6.73 8.45
C LYS A 170 -3.83 7.94 7.64
N LEU A 171 -2.81 8.65 8.11
CA LEU A 171 -2.45 9.98 7.58
C LEU A 171 -1.98 9.93 6.12
N GLY A 172 -1.19 8.93 5.75
CA GLY A 172 -0.64 8.82 4.40
C GLY A 172 -1.64 8.42 3.31
N THR A 173 -2.88 8.09 3.66
CA THR A 173 -3.91 7.65 2.70
C THR A 173 -4.99 8.70 2.45
N ILE A 174 -4.89 9.87 3.09
CA ILE A 174 -5.83 10.96 2.92
C ILE A 174 -5.66 11.58 1.52
N THR A 175 -6.77 11.69 0.81
CA THR A 175 -6.91 12.32 -0.50
C THR A 175 -8.22 13.11 -0.54
N PRO A 176 -8.47 13.94 -1.58
CA PRO A 176 -9.76 14.61 -1.74
C PRO A 176 -10.96 13.66 -1.81
N LYS A 177 -10.74 12.36 -2.09
CA LYS A 177 -11.78 11.33 -2.14
C LYS A 177 -12.11 10.72 -0.77
N GLY A 178 -11.26 10.92 0.25
CA GLY A 178 -11.40 10.31 1.56
C GLY A 178 -10.06 9.82 2.11
N GLY A 179 -10.10 8.94 3.10
CA GLY A 179 -8.93 8.31 3.71
C GLY A 179 -9.33 7.06 4.47
N GLU A 180 -8.35 6.24 4.81
CA GLU A 180 -8.59 5.00 5.55
C GLU A 180 -8.88 5.29 7.01
N VAL A 181 -10.11 5.00 7.45
CA VAL A 181 -10.54 5.17 8.85
C VAL A 181 -10.69 3.80 9.49
N TYR A 182 -10.11 3.67 10.69
CA TYR A 182 -10.22 2.49 11.51
C TYR A 182 -11.02 2.80 12.77
N SER A 183 -11.93 1.88 13.12
CA SER A 183 -12.69 1.92 14.35
C SER A 183 -12.17 0.87 15.31
N TYR A 184 -11.62 1.29 16.44
CA TYR A 184 -11.14 0.37 17.47
C TYR A 184 -12.27 -0.41 18.17
N PRO A 185 -13.44 0.18 18.48
CA PRO A 185 -14.54 -0.59 19.06
C PRO A 185 -15.13 -1.63 18.10
N GLU A 186 -15.14 -1.34 16.80
CA GLU A 186 -15.67 -2.25 15.76
C GLU A 186 -14.59 -3.19 15.21
N ASP A 187 -13.33 -3.01 15.64
CA ASP A 187 -12.11 -3.73 15.23
C ASP A 187 -11.99 -3.87 13.70
N SER A 188 -12.45 -2.87 12.94
CA SER A 188 -12.55 -2.94 11.49
C SER A 188 -12.26 -1.60 10.81
N MET A 189 -11.91 -1.68 9.52
CA MET A 189 -11.95 -0.54 8.62
C MET A 189 -13.41 -0.09 8.43
N VAL A 190 -13.62 1.21 8.49
CA VAL A 190 -14.95 1.82 8.48
C VAL A 190 -15.00 3.02 7.56
N THR A 191 -16.21 3.34 7.11
CA THR A 191 -16.50 4.58 6.42
C THR A 191 -16.89 5.65 7.44
N ASP A 192 -16.27 6.82 7.34
CA ASP A 192 -16.68 8.04 8.04
C ASP A 192 -17.21 9.07 7.03
N PRO A 193 -18.54 9.20 6.88
CA PRO A 193 -19.14 10.16 5.96
C PRO A 193 -18.85 11.63 6.30
N LYS A 194 -18.38 11.91 7.52
CA LYS A 194 -18.03 13.25 8.00
C LYS A 194 -16.52 13.47 8.08
N LEU A 195 -15.71 12.61 7.47
CA LEU A 195 -14.26 12.67 7.57
C LEU A 195 -13.69 14.06 7.23
N ALA A 196 -14.21 14.74 6.20
CA ALA A 196 -13.77 16.08 5.83
C ALA A 196 -14.01 17.10 6.97
N GLU A 197 -15.16 17.04 7.65
CA GLU A 197 -15.48 17.90 8.80
C GLU A 197 -14.56 17.58 9.98
N HIS A 198 -14.35 16.28 10.26
CA HIS A 198 -13.48 15.84 11.34
C HIS A 198 -12.02 16.23 11.13
N LEU A 199 -11.53 16.19 9.90
CA LEU A 199 -10.18 16.64 9.54
C LEU A 199 -10.05 18.17 9.65
N ALA A 200 -11.07 18.91 9.22
CA ALA A 200 -11.08 20.37 9.27
C ALA A 200 -10.97 20.92 10.71
N HIS A 201 -11.52 20.22 11.70
CA HIS A 201 -11.36 20.56 13.14
C HIS A 201 -9.89 20.69 13.56
N PHE A 202 -9.02 19.84 13.01
CA PHE A 202 -7.58 19.86 13.26
C PHE A 202 -6.79 20.73 12.28
N GLY A 203 -7.47 21.48 11.40
CA GLY A 203 -6.86 22.35 10.41
C GLY A 203 -6.35 21.63 9.15
N ILE A 204 -6.79 20.39 8.91
CA ILE A 204 -6.44 19.64 7.70
C ILE A 204 -7.51 19.93 6.63
N ASP A 205 -7.10 20.58 5.55
CA ASP A 205 -7.94 20.68 4.34
C ASP A 205 -7.71 19.44 3.48
N ILE A 206 -8.72 18.55 3.46
CA ILE A 206 -8.69 17.29 2.71
C ILE A 206 -8.42 17.50 1.21
N MET A 207 -8.79 18.66 0.65
CA MET A 207 -8.59 18.97 -0.77
C MET A 207 -7.12 19.21 -1.13
N LEU A 208 -6.29 19.54 -0.15
CA LEU A 208 -4.85 19.77 -0.32
C LEU A 208 -4.01 18.52 -0.02
N MET A 209 -4.64 17.45 0.46
CA MET A 209 -3.95 16.22 0.84
C MET A 209 -3.63 15.36 -0.39
N GLN A 210 -2.47 14.73 -0.35
CA GLN A 210 -2.03 13.78 -1.36
C GLN A 210 -1.66 12.46 -0.69
N LYS A 211 -1.96 11.36 -1.37
CA LYS A 211 -1.60 10.02 -0.91
C LYS A 211 -0.07 9.87 -0.89
N THR A 212 0.48 9.49 0.25
CA THR A 212 1.92 9.25 0.45
C THR A 212 2.22 7.85 0.96
N GLU A 213 1.21 7.07 1.33
CA GLU A 213 1.34 5.69 1.79
C GLU A 213 0.36 4.78 1.05
N LYS A 214 0.71 3.49 0.98
CA LYS A 214 -0.20 2.47 0.47
C LYS A 214 -1.40 2.28 1.39
N THR A 215 -2.56 2.03 0.80
CA THR A 215 -3.75 1.59 1.53
C THR A 215 -3.55 0.18 2.06
N MET A 216 -4.37 -0.23 3.03
CA MET A 216 -4.40 -1.61 3.52
C MET A 216 -4.74 -2.59 2.38
N ALA A 217 -5.65 -2.20 1.49
CA ALA A 217 -5.97 -2.98 0.28
C ALA A 217 -4.75 -3.19 -0.62
N GLU A 218 -3.98 -2.14 -0.90
CA GLU A 218 -2.76 -2.23 -1.71
C GLU A 218 -1.68 -3.08 -1.03
N LEU A 219 -1.52 -2.96 0.28
CA LEU A 219 -0.57 -3.78 1.03
C LEU A 219 -0.94 -5.26 1.01
N GLU A 220 -2.23 -5.58 1.08
CA GLU A 220 -2.73 -6.96 1.03
C GLU A 220 -2.58 -7.56 -0.37
N VAL A 221 -2.87 -6.78 -1.42
CA VAL A 221 -2.64 -7.20 -2.81
C VAL A 221 -1.15 -7.44 -3.07
N ASP A 222 -0.26 -6.51 -2.66
CA ASP A 222 1.19 -6.70 -2.76
C ASP A 222 1.67 -7.97 -2.04
N ALA A 223 1.13 -8.23 -0.83
CA ALA A 223 1.50 -9.40 -0.04
C ALA A 223 1.09 -10.70 -0.74
N ASN A 224 -0.10 -10.72 -1.33
CA ASN A 224 -0.61 -11.86 -2.10
C ASN A 224 0.19 -12.11 -3.38
N GLU A 225 0.58 -11.05 -4.10
CA GLU A 225 1.47 -11.18 -5.27
C GLU A 225 2.80 -11.85 -4.88
N ARG A 226 3.45 -11.36 -3.82
CA ARG A 226 4.73 -11.91 -3.32
C ARG A 226 4.62 -13.34 -2.84
N LEU A 227 3.53 -13.71 -2.16
CA LEU A 227 3.29 -15.08 -1.73
C LEU A 227 3.13 -16.02 -2.93
N GLY A 228 2.42 -15.58 -3.98
CA GLY A 228 2.29 -16.31 -5.24
C GLY A 228 3.63 -16.53 -5.95
N GLU A 229 4.47 -15.51 -6.00
CA GLU A 229 5.84 -15.61 -6.54
C GLU A 229 6.70 -16.60 -5.73
N TRP A 230 6.62 -16.57 -4.40
CA TRP A 230 7.41 -17.48 -3.57
C TRP A 230 6.97 -18.95 -3.68
N LEU A 231 5.66 -19.19 -3.72
CA LEU A 231 5.09 -20.53 -3.92
C LEU A 231 5.48 -21.14 -5.28
N THR A 232 5.52 -20.32 -6.33
CA THR A 232 5.97 -20.78 -7.65
C THR A 232 7.47 -21.10 -7.68
N LEU A 233 8.30 -20.38 -6.91
CA LEU A 233 9.74 -20.67 -6.78
C LEU A 233 10.04 -21.95 -5.99
N GLN A 234 9.25 -22.30 -4.97
CA GLN A 234 9.47 -23.54 -4.20
C GLN A 234 9.12 -24.80 -4.98
N ASN A 235 8.14 -24.72 -5.87
CA ASN A 235 7.75 -25.85 -6.73
C ASN A 235 8.74 -26.10 -7.89
N LEU A 236 9.79 -25.27 -8.00
CA LEU A 236 10.89 -25.41 -8.97
C LEU A 236 12.16 -26.06 -8.36
N ILE A 237 12.12 -26.50 -7.10
CA ILE A 237 13.19 -27.24 -6.40
C ILE A 237 12.71 -28.66 -6.10
#